data_AF-A0A3D1X643-F1
#
_entry.id   AF-A0A3D1X643-F1
#
_cell.length_a   1.000
_cell.length_b   1.000
_cell.length_c   1.000
_cell.angle_alpha   90.00
_cell.angle_beta   90.00
_cell.angle_gamma   90.00
#
_symmetry.space_group_name_H-M   'P 1'
#
loop_
_entity.id
_entity.type
_entity.pdbx_description
1 polymer ?
#
loop_
_entity_poly.entity_id
_entity_poly.type
_entity_poly.pdbx_seq_one_letter_code
_entity_poly.pdbx_strand_id
1 'polypeptide(L)'
;MKFHIRPARPEEAGLFYAQHPEEDKRLGAVGHVRMDFGRSGNEFWHTWWPRGPEELNSPAFKAELQQIVGKLREDVLKSRFAMERFCYDHGGKIDGGYVQNYGYIVETERYRYCLRCNPSPGDYNGYLAVYDLAVQRQNMARDKPLVGRVTYANGDAQEFTDADEFLRCVQEELPYRPTTGLRYEVLTDDPNLRKQVDDMIFDFYGEENPRQLEEYQKKPDQGMTMGGIK
;
A
#
# COMPACT_ATOMS: atom_id res chain seq x y z
N MET A 1 12.56 20.45 12.70
CA MET A 1 11.65 19.87 11.68
C MET A 1 11.57 20.79 10.46
N LYS A 2 11.97 20.31 9.28
CA LYS A 2 11.77 21.02 8.02
C LYS A 2 10.35 20.75 7.53
N PHE A 3 9.49 21.76 7.54
CA PHE A 3 8.11 21.65 7.07
C PHE A 3 8.11 21.92 5.56
N HIS A 4 7.77 20.91 4.76
CA HIS A 4 7.61 21.04 3.32
C HIS A 4 6.33 20.35 2.92
N ILE A 5 5.44 21.12 2.30
CA ILE A 5 4.17 20.63 1.73
C ILE A 5 4.33 20.53 0.21
N ARG A 6 3.91 19.40 -0.34
CA ARG A 6 3.90 19.16 -1.79
C ARG A 6 2.55 18.62 -2.25
N PRO A 7 2.14 18.85 -3.50
CA PRO A 7 0.97 18.19 -4.06
C PRO A 7 1.16 16.67 -4.12
N ALA A 8 0.05 15.95 -3.96
CA ALA A 8 -0.02 14.51 -4.16
C ALA A 8 0.17 14.14 -5.63
N ARG A 9 0.76 12.98 -5.87
CA ARG A 9 0.77 12.34 -7.19
C ARG A 9 -0.47 11.45 -7.38
N PRO A 10 -0.88 11.14 -8.62
CA PRO A 10 -2.06 10.30 -8.87
C PRO A 10 -2.02 8.94 -8.14
N GLU A 11 -0.86 8.29 -8.08
CA GLU A 11 -0.67 7.01 -7.39
C GLU A 11 -0.83 7.10 -5.87
N GLU A 12 -0.77 8.30 -5.28
CA GLU A 12 -0.89 8.53 -3.84
C GLU A 12 -2.35 8.80 -3.43
N ALA A 13 -3.30 8.89 -4.37
CA ALA A 13 -4.69 9.26 -4.11
C ALA A 13 -5.38 8.38 -3.06
N GLY A 14 -5.07 7.08 -3.03
CA GLY A 14 -5.62 6.15 -2.04
C GLY A 14 -5.31 6.51 -0.58
N LEU A 15 -4.18 7.19 -0.32
CA LEU A 15 -3.76 7.58 1.04
C LEU A 15 -4.61 8.70 1.65
N PHE A 16 -5.46 9.35 0.86
CA PHE A 16 -6.29 10.47 1.32
C PHE A 16 -7.68 10.05 1.80
N TYR A 17 -7.99 8.75 1.75
CA TYR A 17 -9.27 8.18 2.12
C TYR A 17 -9.11 7.20 3.28
N ALA A 18 -10.18 6.97 4.02
CA ALA A 18 -10.23 5.89 4.99
C ALA A 18 -10.20 4.56 4.24
N GLN A 19 -9.37 3.63 4.70
CA GLN A 19 -9.26 2.30 4.11
C GLN A 19 -9.97 1.28 5.02
N HIS A 20 -10.09 0.04 4.55
CA HIS A 20 -10.52 -1.04 5.44
C HIS A 20 -9.48 -1.25 6.56
N PRO A 21 -9.89 -1.72 7.76
CA PRO A 21 -8.99 -1.82 8.92
C PRO A 21 -7.68 -2.57 8.67
N GLU A 22 -7.71 -3.67 7.90
CA GLU A 22 -6.50 -4.42 7.54
C GLU A 22 -5.54 -3.60 6.68
N GLU A 23 -6.08 -2.83 5.74
CA GLU A 23 -5.29 -1.95 4.89
C GLU A 23 -4.76 -0.74 5.66
N ASP A 24 -5.55 -0.14 6.55
CA ASP A 24 -5.07 0.93 7.45
C ASP A 24 -3.93 0.41 8.35
N LYS A 25 -4.03 -0.83 8.87
CA LYS A 25 -2.95 -1.47 9.62
C LYS A 25 -1.72 -1.69 8.74
N ARG A 26 -1.88 -2.22 7.52
CA ARG A 26 -0.80 -2.43 6.56
C ARG A 26 -0.09 -1.14 6.19
N LEU A 27 -0.84 -0.07 5.93
CA LEU A 27 -0.32 1.25 5.62
C LEU A 27 0.30 1.97 6.82
N GLY A 28 0.19 1.42 8.04
CA GLY A 28 0.67 2.07 9.26
C GLY A 28 -0.15 3.30 9.66
N ALA A 29 -1.45 3.31 9.38
CA ALA A 29 -2.33 4.43 9.72
C ALA A 29 -2.36 4.64 11.24
N VAL A 30 -2.16 5.86 11.70
CA VAL A 30 -2.35 6.25 13.10
C VAL A 30 -3.80 6.67 13.32
N GLY A 31 -4.30 7.50 12.41
CA GLY A 31 -5.65 8.04 12.46
C GLY A 31 -5.79 9.23 11.51
N HIS A 32 -6.81 10.03 11.74
CA HIS A 32 -6.99 11.26 10.99
C HIS A 32 -7.71 12.36 11.77
N VAL A 33 -7.43 13.60 11.38
CA VAL A 33 -8.21 14.76 11.80
C VAL A 33 -9.24 15.08 10.73
N ARG A 34 -10.52 15.14 11.09
CA ARG A 34 -11.56 15.74 10.24
C ARG A 34 -11.74 17.20 10.63
N MET A 35 -11.88 18.09 9.66
CA MET A 35 -11.87 19.54 9.84
C MET A 35 -12.99 20.23 9.06
N ASP A 36 -13.50 21.34 9.60
CA ASP A 36 -14.49 22.22 8.98
C ASP A 36 -14.23 23.68 9.37
N PHE A 37 -14.45 24.61 8.43
CA PHE A 37 -14.32 26.05 8.67
C PHE A 37 -15.64 26.72 9.09
N GLY A 38 -16.70 25.92 9.25
CA GLY A 38 -18.01 26.38 9.68
C GLY A 38 -18.67 27.30 8.66
N ARG A 39 -19.83 27.87 9.03
CA ARG A 39 -20.65 28.66 8.10
C ARG A 39 -19.96 29.93 7.63
N SER A 40 -19.14 30.55 8.48
CA SER A 40 -18.40 31.78 8.15
C SER A 40 -17.17 31.53 7.27
N GLY A 41 -16.67 30.29 7.22
CA GLY A 41 -15.42 29.94 6.55
C GLY A 41 -14.16 30.37 7.29
N ASN A 42 -14.27 30.91 8.52
CA ASN A 42 -13.14 31.41 9.32
C ASN A 42 -12.93 30.63 10.64
N GLU A 43 -13.78 29.65 10.93
CA GLU A 43 -13.68 28.84 12.14
C GLU A 43 -12.71 27.67 11.92
N PHE A 44 -12.44 26.87 12.95
CA PHE A 44 -11.67 25.63 12.78
C PHE A 44 -12.20 24.57 13.73
N TRP A 45 -13.27 23.91 13.28
CA TRP A 45 -13.83 22.74 13.94
C TRP A 45 -13.01 21.53 13.55
N HIS A 46 -12.67 20.68 14.53
CA HIS A 46 -11.89 19.50 14.25
C HIS A 46 -12.20 18.36 15.21
N THR A 47 -12.02 17.13 14.75
CA THR A 47 -12.19 15.92 15.55
C THR A 47 -11.13 14.90 15.14
N TRP A 48 -10.46 14.31 16.13
CA TRP A 48 -9.54 13.20 15.92
C TRP A 48 -10.30 11.87 15.85
N TRP A 49 -9.93 11.04 14.89
CA TRP A 49 -10.48 9.71 14.67
C TRP A 49 -9.33 8.69 14.55
N PRO A 50 -9.13 7.81 15.55
CA PRO A 50 -8.11 6.78 15.47
C PRO A 50 -8.43 5.78 14.35
N ARG A 51 -7.41 5.20 13.71
CA ARG A 51 -7.58 4.16 12.68
C ARG A 51 -6.68 2.94 12.86
N GLY A 52 -5.52 3.11 13.48
CA GLY A 52 -4.60 2.01 13.74
C GLY A 52 -4.47 1.64 15.21
N PRO A 53 -3.43 0.84 15.54
CA PRO A 53 -3.14 0.43 16.91
C PRO A 53 -3.02 1.64 17.84
N GLU A 54 -3.56 1.52 19.05
CA GLU A 54 -3.62 2.60 20.04
C GLU A 54 -2.22 3.11 20.42
N GLU A 55 -1.22 2.24 20.37
CA GLU A 55 0.18 2.51 20.68
C GLU A 55 0.80 3.56 19.74
N LEU A 56 0.30 3.67 18.50
CA LEU A 56 0.75 4.68 17.55
C LEU A 56 0.28 6.09 17.94
N ASN A 57 -0.83 6.20 18.69
CA ASN A 57 -1.40 7.47 19.16
C ASN A 57 -0.70 7.99 20.43
N SER A 58 0.64 7.98 20.41
CA SER A 58 1.51 8.31 21.55
C SER A 58 1.48 9.82 21.89
N PRO A 59 1.89 10.21 23.11
CA PRO A 59 2.04 11.63 23.47
C PRO A 59 3.01 12.38 22.56
N ALA A 60 4.10 11.74 22.13
CA ALA A 60 5.07 12.33 21.21
C ALA A 60 4.44 12.62 19.83
N PHE A 61 3.67 11.66 19.30
CA PHE A 61 2.89 11.86 18.08
C PHE A 61 1.92 13.03 18.21
N LYS A 62 1.15 13.10 19.31
CA LYS A 62 0.18 14.17 19.54
C LYS A 62 0.83 15.55 19.56
N ALA A 63 2.02 15.66 20.18
CA ALA A 63 2.79 16.91 20.19
C ALA A 63 3.27 17.31 18.78
N GLU A 64 3.72 16.37 17.96
CA GLU A 64 4.11 16.64 16.57
C GLU A 64 2.90 16.99 15.69
N LEU A 65 1.79 16.26 15.84
CA LEU A 65 0.53 16.56 15.15
C LEU A 65 0.07 17.98 15.45
N GLN A 66 0.15 18.42 16.70
CA GLN A 66 -0.21 19.80 17.08
C GLN A 66 0.67 20.83 16.37
N GLN A 67 1.98 20.57 16.24
CA GLN A 67 2.89 21.46 15.51
C GLN A 67 2.58 21.48 14.00
N ILE A 68 2.31 20.33 13.40
CA ILE A 68 1.96 20.21 11.98
C ILE A 68 0.65 20.94 11.68
N VAL A 69 -0.40 20.70 12.46
CA VAL A 69 -1.69 21.39 12.32
C VAL A 69 -1.51 22.89 12.56
N GLY A 70 -0.71 23.29 13.55
CA GLY A 70 -0.37 24.69 13.81
C GLY A 70 0.22 25.38 12.58
N LYS A 71 1.24 24.77 11.95
CA LYS A 71 1.87 25.30 10.73
C LYS A 71 0.90 25.35 9.55
N LEU A 72 0.09 24.31 9.36
CA LEU A 72 -0.93 24.32 8.30
C LEU A 72 -1.95 25.45 8.50
N ARG A 73 -2.28 25.77 9.76
CA ARG A 73 -3.23 26.85 10.11
C ARG A 73 -2.70 28.26 9.91
N GLU A 74 -1.39 28.43 9.73
CA GLU A 74 -0.80 29.70 9.33
C GLU A 74 -1.05 30.01 7.84
N ASP A 75 -1.39 28.98 7.04
CA ASP A 75 -1.52 29.06 5.57
C ASP A 75 -2.78 28.33 5.04
N VAL A 76 -2.65 27.14 4.43
CA VAL A 76 -3.76 26.40 3.78
C VAL A 76 -4.96 26.12 4.69
N LEU A 77 -4.75 25.99 6.01
CA LEU A 77 -5.81 25.79 7.00
C LEU A 77 -6.19 27.06 7.77
N LYS A 78 -5.84 28.25 7.28
CA LYS A 78 -6.17 29.52 7.92
C LYS A 78 -7.67 29.86 7.85
N SER A 79 -8.30 29.55 6.71
CA SER A 79 -9.72 29.76 6.43
C SER A 79 -10.12 28.95 5.19
N ARG A 80 -11.42 28.80 4.92
CA ARG A 80 -11.91 28.15 3.70
C ARG A 80 -11.43 28.86 2.43
N PHE A 81 -11.37 30.19 2.46
CA PHE A 81 -10.89 30.99 1.32
C PHE A 81 -9.38 30.83 1.11
N ALA A 82 -8.59 30.77 2.19
CA ALA A 82 -7.17 30.47 2.10
C ALA A 82 -6.92 29.07 1.52
N MET A 83 -7.69 28.07 1.97
CA MET A 83 -7.66 26.72 1.40
C MET A 83 -7.99 26.73 -0.09
N GLU A 84 -9.09 27.37 -0.49
CA GLU A 84 -9.52 27.46 -1.88
C GLU A 84 -8.42 28.04 -2.77
N ARG A 85 -7.85 29.19 -2.37
CA ARG A 85 -6.74 29.82 -3.10
C ARG A 85 -5.52 28.91 -3.18
N PHE A 86 -5.12 28.32 -2.05
CA PHE A 86 -3.99 27.40 -2.02
C PHE A 86 -4.21 26.22 -2.99
N CYS A 87 -5.43 25.67 -3.02
CA CYS A 87 -5.80 24.58 -3.91
C CYS A 87 -5.66 24.90 -5.40
N TYR A 88 -6.07 26.11 -5.80
CA TYR A 88 -5.92 26.54 -7.18
C TYR A 88 -4.44 26.80 -7.56
N ASP A 89 -3.65 27.34 -6.64
CA ASP A 89 -2.28 27.78 -6.92
C ASP A 89 -1.25 26.64 -6.86
N HIS A 90 -1.53 25.52 -6.16
CA HIS A 90 -0.52 24.49 -5.82
C HIS A 90 -0.78 23.10 -6.44
N GLY A 91 -1.80 22.95 -7.29
CA GLY A 91 -2.15 21.67 -7.90
C GLY A 91 -2.64 20.63 -6.90
N GLY A 92 -2.36 19.34 -7.15
CA GLY A 92 -2.75 18.24 -6.26
C GLY A 92 -4.22 17.80 -6.40
N LYS A 93 -4.87 18.08 -7.53
CA LYS A 93 -6.23 17.60 -7.79
C LYS A 93 -6.30 16.07 -7.67
N ILE A 94 -7.31 15.59 -6.96
CA ILE A 94 -7.68 14.18 -6.88
C ILE A 94 -8.91 13.98 -7.76
N ASP A 95 -8.78 13.16 -8.79
CA ASP A 95 -9.85 12.87 -9.74
C ASP A 95 -10.87 11.86 -9.18
N GLY A 96 -12.09 11.86 -9.73
CA GLY A 96 -13.10 10.83 -9.46
C GLY A 96 -14.06 11.08 -8.28
N GLY A 97 -14.01 12.24 -7.63
CA GLY A 97 -14.95 12.63 -6.56
C GLY A 97 -16.20 13.35 -7.06
N TYR A 98 -17.30 13.29 -6.28
CA TYR A 98 -18.51 14.09 -6.51
C TYR A 98 -18.23 15.60 -6.39
N VAL A 99 -17.32 15.96 -5.49
CA VAL A 99 -16.75 17.31 -5.36
C VAL A 99 -15.25 17.25 -5.61
N GLN A 100 -14.69 18.33 -6.16
CA GLN A 100 -13.26 18.41 -6.42
C GLN A 100 -12.49 18.43 -5.09
N ASN A 101 -11.65 17.42 -4.90
CA ASN A 101 -10.73 17.33 -3.76
C ASN A 101 -9.29 17.63 -4.22
N TYR A 102 -8.47 18.09 -3.27
CA TYR A 102 -7.06 18.35 -3.48
C TYR A 102 -6.23 17.66 -2.39
N GLY A 103 -5.14 17.01 -2.75
CA GLY A 103 -4.27 16.27 -1.86
C GLY A 103 -2.89 16.91 -1.73
N TYR A 104 -2.42 17.05 -0.49
CA TYR A 104 -1.08 17.50 -0.16
C TYR A 104 -0.41 16.59 0.86
N ILE A 105 0.89 16.42 0.73
CA ILE A 105 1.69 15.58 1.62
C ILE A 105 2.72 16.44 2.34
N VAL A 106 2.78 16.26 3.66
CA VAL A 106 3.89 16.70 4.51
C VAL A 106 4.51 15.46 5.13
N GLU A 107 5.82 15.30 5.00
CA GLU A 107 6.55 14.22 5.65
C GLU A 107 7.51 14.79 6.69
N THR A 108 7.55 14.13 7.83
CA THR A 108 8.57 14.32 8.86
C THR A 108 9.48 13.10 8.87
N GLU A 109 10.37 13.01 9.86
CA GLU A 109 11.21 11.83 10.02
C GLU A 109 10.37 10.57 10.27
N ARG A 110 9.26 10.71 11.01
CA ARG A 110 8.47 9.57 11.51
C ARG A 110 7.11 9.43 10.85
N TYR A 111 6.50 10.53 10.40
CA TYR A 111 5.12 10.52 9.97
C TYR A 111 4.94 11.09 8.57
N ARG A 112 3.97 10.54 7.86
CA ARG A 112 3.39 11.12 6.65
C ARG A 112 2.01 11.67 6.98
N TYR A 113 1.80 12.93 6.65
CA TYR A 113 0.55 13.65 6.81
C TYR A 113 -0.05 13.91 5.43
N CYS A 114 -1.17 13.27 5.12
CA CYS A 114 -1.91 13.42 3.87
C CYS A 114 -3.11 14.34 4.10
N LEU A 115 -3.00 15.60 3.70
CA LEU A 115 -4.07 16.60 3.78
C LEU A 115 -4.95 16.54 2.52
N ARG A 116 -6.20 16.17 2.70
CA ARG A 116 -7.26 16.30 1.68
C ARG A 116 -8.06 17.56 1.95
N CYS A 117 -8.11 18.46 0.98
CA CYS A 117 -8.86 19.71 0.99
C CYS A 117 -10.10 19.59 0.09
N ASN A 118 -11.24 20.04 0.61
CA ASN A 118 -12.49 20.26 -0.10
C ASN A 118 -12.94 21.71 0.14
N PRO A 119 -12.63 22.65 -0.76
CA PRO A 119 -12.96 24.07 -0.56
C PRO A 119 -14.46 24.38 -0.68
N SER A 120 -15.28 23.40 -1.08
CA SER A 120 -16.71 23.56 -1.30
C SER A 120 -17.45 23.93 0.00
N PRO A 121 -18.37 24.91 -0.03
CA PRO A 121 -19.20 25.23 1.14
C PRO A 121 -20.20 24.10 1.43
N GLY A 122 -20.52 23.90 2.71
CA GLY A 122 -21.61 22.99 3.15
C GLY A 122 -21.22 21.52 3.35
N ASP A 123 -19.93 21.20 3.26
CA ASP A 123 -19.36 19.88 3.56
C ASP A 123 -18.10 20.05 4.44
N TYR A 124 -17.56 18.95 4.97
CA TYR A 124 -16.29 18.97 5.68
C TYR A 124 -15.15 19.40 4.75
N ASN A 125 -14.44 20.46 5.15
CA ASN A 125 -13.44 21.07 4.28
C ASN A 125 -12.08 20.38 4.30
N GLY A 126 -11.76 19.61 5.34
CA GLY A 126 -10.41 19.05 5.48
C GLY A 126 -10.36 17.68 6.15
N TYR A 127 -9.47 16.82 5.65
CA TYR A 127 -9.09 15.58 6.30
C TYR A 127 -7.57 15.47 6.33
N LEU A 128 -6.98 15.21 7.48
CA LEU A 128 -5.54 15.01 7.63
C LEU A 128 -5.30 13.57 8.09
N ALA A 129 -5.05 12.66 7.14
CA ALA A 129 -4.68 11.29 7.44
C ALA A 129 -3.21 11.22 7.84
N VAL A 130 -2.89 10.39 8.84
CA VAL A 130 -1.54 10.26 9.39
C VAL A 130 -1.12 8.80 9.32
N TYR A 131 0.09 8.57 8.79
CA TYR A 131 0.73 7.26 8.73
C TYR A 131 2.09 7.29 9.43
N ASP A 132 2.41 6.25 10.19
CA ASP A 132 3.75 6.01 10.73
C ASP A 132 4.63 5.39 9.65
N LEU A 133 5.70 6.10 9.25
CA LEU A 133 6.57 5.71 8.15
C LEU A 133 7.39 4.45 8.47
N ALA A 134 7.73 4.20 9.74
CA ALA A 134 8.49 3.02 10.12
C ALA A 134 7.60 1.77 10.04
N VAL A 135 6.38 1.86 10.60
CA VAL A 135 5.39 0.77 10.50
C VAL A 135 4.99 0.52 9.05
N GLN A 136 4.71 1.59 8.29
CA GLN A 136 4.37 1.48 6.89
C GLN A 136 5.47 0.76 6.09
N ARG A 137 6.74 1.16 6.27
CA ARG A 137 7.87 0.50 5.59
C ARG A 137 8.03 -0.94 6.03
N GLN A 138 7.92 -1.21 7.32
CA GLN A 138 8.04 -2.56 7.88
C GLN A 138 6.96 -3.50 7.34
N ASN A 139 5.70 -3.04 7.29
CA ASN A 139 4.57 -3.82 6.80
C ASN A 139 4.66 -4.03 5.29
N MET A 140 5.00 -2.98 4.53
CA MET A 140 5.23 -3.09 3.08
C MET A 140 6.39 -4.04 2.73
N ALA A 141 7.41 -4.13 3.60
CA ALA A 141 8.52 -5.06 3.42
C ALA A 141 8.18 -6.50 3.83
N ARG A 142 7.21 -6.69 4.74
CA ARG A 142 6.70 -8.00 5.15
C ARG A 142 5.71 -8.58 4.15
N ASP A 143 4.87 -7.73 3.56
CA ASP A 143 3.97 -8.10 2.46
C ASP A 143 4.69 -8.01 1.10
N LYS A 144 5.85 -8.68 0.99
CA LYS A 144 6.36 -9.00 -0.34
C LYS A 144 5.30 -9.87 -1.04
N PRO A 145 4.97 -9.61 -2.30
CA PRO A 145 4.05 -10.46 -3.03
C PRO A 145 4.56 -11.90 -2.98
N LEU A 146 3.65 -12.84 -2.73
CA LEU A 146 3.99 -14.26 -2.75
C LEU A 146 4.59 -14.60 -4.10
N VAL A 147 5.75 -15.25 -4.08
CA VAL A 147 6.43 -15.70 -5.30
C VAL A 147 6.01 -17.12 -5.66
N GLY A 148 5.61 -17.92 -4.67
CA GLY A 148 5.08 -19.26 -4.88
C GLY A 148 4.45 -19.86 -3.64
N ARG A 149 3.74 -20.97 -3.83
CA ARG A 149 3.11 -21.77 -2.79
C ARG A 149 3.34 -23.24 -3.06
N VAL A 150 3.59 -24.01 -2.01
CA VAL A 150 3.67 -25.47 -2.03
C VAL A 150 2.54 -26.04 -1.16
N THR A 151 1.90 -27.11 -1.62
CA THR A 151 0.85 -27.85 -0.89
C THR A 151 1.10 -29.36 -0.98
N TYR A 152 0.72 -30.07 0.08
CA TYR A 152 0.93 -31.51 0.24
C TYR A 152 -0.39 -32.27 0.35
N ALA A 153 -0.37 -33.59 0.13
CA ALA A 153 -1.58 -34.42 0.19
C ALA A 153 -2.23 -34.47 1.59
N ASN A 154 -1.46 -34.22 2.65
CA ASN A 154 -1.97 -34.16 4.02
C ASN A 154 -2.70 -32.84 4.34
N GLY A 155 -2.68 -31.87 3.43
CA GLY A 155 -3.32 -30.55 3.59
C GLY A 155 -2.38 -29.44 4.07
N ASP A 156 -1.11 -29.75 4.37
CA ASP A 156 -0.13 -28.73 4.73
C ASP A 156 0.18 -27.83 3.53
N ALA A 157 0.40 -26.54 3.80
CA ALA A 157 0.74 -25.54 2.81
C ALA A 157 1.86 -24.64 3.31
N GLN A 158 2.78 -24.28 2.41
CA GLN A 158 3.84 -23.32 2.65
C GLN A 158 3.82 -22.23 1.58
N GLU A 159 3.82 -20.98 2.01
CA GLU A 159 3.82 -19.80 1.15
C GLU A 159 5.17 -19.12 1.21
N PHE A 160 5.67 -18.67 0.06
CA PHE A 160 7.01 -18.12 -0.09
C PHE A 160 6.96 -16.69 -0.61
N THR A 161 7.77 -15.82 0.00
CA THR A 161 8.02 -14.46 -0.47
C THR A 161 9.43 -14.28 -1.03
N ASP A 162 10.28 -15.29 -0.87
CA ASP A 162 11.65 -15.36 -1.37
C ASP A 162 11.75 -16.41 -2.48
N ALA A 163 12.29 -16.00 -3.63
CA ALA A 163 12.36 -16.83 -4.83
C ALA A 163 13.31 -18.03 -4.65
N ASP A 164 14.43 -17.83 -3.97
CA ASP A 164 15.46 -18.87 -3.80
C ASP A 164 15.00 -19.92 -2.78
N GLU A 165 14.27 -19.51 -1.74
CA GLU A 165 13.64 -20.45 -0.81
C GLU A 165 12.53 -21.27 -1.49
N PHE A 166 11.70 -20.64 -2.32
CA PHE A 166 10.67 -21.33 -3.08
C PHE A 166 11.26 -22.37 -4.05
N LEU A 167 12.24 -21.96 -4.87
CA LEU A 167 12.92 -22.86 -5.82
C LEU A 167 13.55 -24.05 -5.12
N ARG A 168 14.24 -23.80 -4.00
CA ARG A 168 14.89 -24.86 -3.21
C ARG A 168 13.88 -25.84 -2.65
N CYS A 169 12.76 -25.36 -2.09
CA CYS A 169 11.70 -26.23 -1.60
C CYS A 169 11.11 -27.10 -2.72
N VAL A 170 10.81 -26.52 -3.89
CA VAL A 170 10.33 -27.29 -5.04
C VAL A 170 11.36 -28.34 -5.45
N GLN A 171 12.64 -27.97 -5.56
CA GLN A 171 13.72 -28.89 -5.95
C GLN A 171 13.89 -30.07 -4.99
N GLU A 172 13.84 -29.80 -3.68
CA GLU A 172 14.02 -30.80 -2.62
C GLU A 172 12.82 -31.76 -2.54
N GLU A 173 11.59 -31.25 -2.72
CA GLU A 173 10.36 -32.03 -2.57
C GLU A 173 9.95 -32.77 -3.85
N LEU A 174 10.36 -32.30 -5.03
CA LEU A 174 9.94 -32.84 -6.33
C LEU A 174 10.21 -34.35 -6.48
N PRO A 175 11.37 -34.91 -6.07
CA PRO A 175 11.62 -36.35 -6.11
C PRO A 175 10.67 -37.15 -5.21
N TYR A 176 10.15 -36.55 -4.14
CA TYR A 176 9.24 -37.18 -3.18
C TYR A 176 7.77 -36.96 -3.52
N ARG A 177 7.46 -36.26 -4.63
CA ARG A 177 6.09 -36.02 -5.09
C ARG A 177 5.20 -37.28 -5.12
N PRO A 178 5.66 -38.48 -5.52
CA PRO A 178 4.82 -39.68 -5.47
C PRO A 178 4.35 -40.06 -4.07
N THR A 179 5.11 -39.71 -3.04
CA THR A 179 4.82 -40.03 -1.63
C THR A 179 4.20 -38.87 -0.86
N THR A 180 4.60 -37.62 -1.15
CA THR A 180 4.11 -36.42 -0.45
C THR A 180 2.87 -35.82 -1.10
N GLY A 181 2.61 -36.16 -2.36
CA GLY A 181 1.55 -35.57 -3.18
C GLY A 181 1.77 -34.09 -3.48
N LEU A 182 3.04 -33.67 -3.52
CA LEU A 182 3.47 -32.30 -3.78
C LEU A 182 2.71 -31.65 -4.95
N ARG A 183 2.21 -30.44 -4.68
CA ARG A 183 1.71 -29.49 -5.67
C ARG A 183 2.36 -28.14 -5.39
N TYR A 184 2.71 -27.41 -6.44
CA TYR A 184 3.24 -26.06 -6.33
C TYR A 184 2.48 -25.10 -7.24
N GLU A 185 2.49 -23.83 -6.90
CA GLU A 185 1.93 -22.72 -7.66
C GLU A 185 2.96 -21.59 -7.71
N VAL A 186 3.25 -21.08 -8.90
CA VAL A 186 4.09 -19.89 -9.07
C VAL A 186 3.19 -18.67 -9.09
N LEU A 187 3.35 -17.77 -8.12
CA LEU A 187 2.43 -16.65 -7.88
C LEU A 187 2.98 -15.30 -8.34
N THR A 188 4.21 -15.27 -8.84
CA THR A 188 4.86 -14.07 -9.38
C THR A 188 4.74 -13.96 -10.91
N ASP A 189 4.77 -12.73 -11.41
CA ASP A 189 4.93 -12.42 -12.83
C ASP A 189 6.41 -12.38 -13.27
N ASP A 190 7.36 -12.62 -12.37
CA ASP A 190 8.79 -12.66 -12.73
C ASP A 190 9.05 -13.78 -13.78
N PRO A 191 9.43 -13.43 -15.02
CA PRO A 191 9.65 -14.41 -16.07
C PRO A 191 10.83 -15.34 -15.78
N ASN A 192 11.84 -14.85 -15.04
CA ASN A 192 13.02 -15.62 -14.72
C ASN A 192 12.72 -16.71 -13.68
N LEU A 193 11.93 -16.37 -12.66
CA LEU A 193 11.48 -17.36 -11.69
C LEU A 193 10.54 -18.40 -12.33
N ARG A 194 9.58 -17.97 -13.15
CA ARG A 194 8.68 -18.89 -13.88
C ARG A 194 9.43 -19.86 -14.78
N LYS A 195 10.43 -19.37 -15.54
CA LYS A 195 11.26 -20.23 -16.37
C LYS A 195 12.09 -21.21 -15.54
N GLN A 196 12.72 -20.76 -14.45
CA GLN A 196 13.52 -21.64 -13.59
C GLN A 196 12.71 -22.79 -12.98
N VAL A 197 11.45 -22.52 -12.59
CA VAL A 197 10.55 -23.58 -12.13
C VAL A 197 10.27 -24.57 -13.26
N ASP A 198 9.91 -24.10 -14.46
CA ASP A 198 9.66 -25.00 -15.59
C ASP A 198 10.92 -25.80 -15.96
N ASP A 199 12.09 -25.17 -16.04
CA ASP A 199 13.37 -25.83 -16.34
C ASP A 199 13.65 -26.97 -15.36
N MET A 200 13.44 -26.76 -14.07
CA MET A 200 13.60 -27.77 -13.03
C MET A 200 12.65 -28.96 -13.20
N ILE A 201 11.43 -28.70 -13.65
CA ILE A 201 10.41 -29.74 -13.85
C ILE A 201 10.71 -30.57 -15.10
N PHE A 202 11.05 -29.91 -16.21
CA PHE A 202 11.46 -30.59 -17.43
C PHE A 202 12.70 -31.46 -17.19
N ASP A 203 13.73 -30.91 -16.53
CA ASP A 203 14.97 -31.63 -16.18
C ASP A 203 14.69 -32.87 -15.32
N PHE A 204 13.78 -32.76 -14.33
CA PHE A 204 13.37 -33.90 -13.51
C PHE A 204 12.72 -35.03 -14.32
N TYR A 205 12.00 -34.70 -15.40
CA TYR A 205 11.41 -35.68 -16.31
C TYR A 205 12.36 -36.10 -17.45
N GLY A 206 13.61 -35.61 -17.47
CA GLY A 206 14.61 -35.90 -18.49
C GLY A 206 14.35 -35.21 -19.83
N GLU A 207 13.61 -34.10 -19.80
CA GLU A 207 13.28 -33.27 -20.95
C GLU A 207 13.96 -31.89 -20.84
N GLU A 208 14.11 -31.18 -21.96
CA GLU A 208 14.51 -29.77 -21.96
C GLU A 208 13.28 -28.88 -22.08
N ASN A 209 13.23 -27.79 -21.32
CA ASN A 209 12.14 -26.82 -21.43
C ASN A 209 12.13 -26.18 -22.83
N PRO A 210 11.06 -26.38 -23.63
CA PRO A 210 11.01 -25.87 -25.00
C PRO A 210 10.78 -24.35 -25.09
N ARG A 211 10.40 -23.70 -23.98
CA ARG A 211 10.06 -22.27 -23.96
C ARG A 211 11.30 -21.41 -23.67
N GLN A 212 11.51 -20.41 -24.51
CA GLN A 212 12.56 -19.41 -24.30
C GLN A 212 12.13 -18.34 -23.29
N LEU A 213 13.09 -17.63 -22.66
CA LEU A 213 12.80 -16.62 -21.64
C LEU A 213 11.86 -15.51 -22.14
N GLU A 214 11.98 -15.14 -23.42
CA GLU A 214 11.15 -14.12 -24.09
C GLU A 214 9.67 -14.52 -24.14
N GLU A 215 9.36 -15.81 -24.10
CA GLU A 215 7.97 -16.30 -24.06
C GLU A 215 7.34 -16.08 -22.68
N TYR A 216 8.13 -16.17 -21.61
CA TYR A 216 7.69 -15.87 -20.25
C TYR A 216 7.49 -14.36 -20.02
N GLN A 217 8.20 -13.50 -20.75
CA GLN A 217 8.08 -12.03 -20.65
C GLN A 217 6.74 -11.51 -21.19
N LYS A 218 6.04 -12.29 -22.03
CA LYS A 218 4.68 -11.97 -22.48
C LYS A 218 3.72 -12.14 -21.29
N LYS A 219 2.82 -11.17 -21.09
CA LYS A 219 1.84 -11.20 -19.99
C LYS A 219 1.17 -12.58 -19.93
N PRO A 220 1.14 -13.26 -18.77
CA PRO A 220 0.43 -14.52 -18.66
C PRO A 220 -1.06 -14.27 -18.88
N ASP A 221 -1.71 -15.12 -19.68
CA ASP A 221 -3.16 -15.25 -19.60
C ASP A 221 -3.52 -15.68 -18.17
N GLN A 222 -4.44 -14.95 -17.54
CA GLN A 222 -4.83 -15.14 -16.15
C GLN A 222 -5.08 -16.63 -15.83
N GLY A 223 -4.36 -17.17 -14.85
CA GLY A 223 -4.65 -18.48 -14.25
C GLY A 223 -3.91 -19.68 -14.84
N MET A 224 -2.59 -19.62 -15.06
CA MET A 224 -1.81 -20.83 -15.31
C MET A 224 -1.67 -21.68 -14.04
N THR A 225 -2.57 -22.64 -13.87
CA THR A 225 -2.36 -23.84 -13.07
C THR A 225 -1.45 -24.81 -13.85
N MET A 226 -0.13 -24.66 -13.73
CA MET A 226 0.80 -25.71 -14.16
C MET A 226 1.08 -26.63 -12.97
N GLY A 227 0.11 -27.51 -12.72
CA GLY A 227 0.13 -28.44 -11.58
C GLY A 227 -0.80 -29.61 -11.80
N GLY A 228 -0.74 -30.22 -12.98
CA GLY A 228 -1.57 -31.36 -13.34
C GLY A 228 -1.16 -31.95 -14.67
N ILE A 229 -0.15 -32.81 -14.67
CA ILE A 229 -0.07 -33.86 -15.69
C ILE A 229 -1.32 -34.72 -15.47
N LYS A 230 -2.17 -34.83 -16.49
CA LYS A 230 -3.29 -35.78 -16.50
C LYS A 230 -2.79 -37.20 -16.39
#